data_AF-A0A318IHW7-F1
#
_entry.id   AF-A0A318IHW7-F1
#
_cell.length_a   1.000
_cell.length_b   1.000
_cell.length_c   1.000
_cell.angle_alpha   90.00
_cell.angle_beta   90.00
_cell.angle_gamma   90.00
#
_symmetry.space_group_name_H-M   'P 1'
#
loop_
_entity.id
_entity.type
_entity.pdbx_description
1 polymer ?
#
loop_
_entity_poly.entity_id
_entity_poly.type
_entity_poly.pdbx_seq_one_letter_code
_entity_poly.pdbx_strand_id
1 'polypeptide(L)'
;MSKRDELIEKYAADIKDKFGETPNMDLLTKVTIGLGPSIYNMDASKVSGSDDKELQTVKNNFLIKKLGLKDSPQLMDAIKSVTDKYGSSVKSKHRAVVYYMLAKHFKKESVYK
;
A
#
# COMPACT_ATOMS: atom_id res chain seq x y z
N MET A 1 3.52 6.97 -22.53
CA MET A 1 3.68 6.88 -21.06
C MET A 1 4.60 5.73 -20.74
N SER A 2 5.37 5.81 -19.66
CA SER A 2 6.14 4.65 -19.20
C SER A 2 5.22 3.65 -18.51
N LYS A 3 5.66 2.38 -18.42
CA LYS A 3 4.93 1.34 -17.68
C LYS A 3 4.69 1.72 -16.21
N ARG A 4 5.56 2.56 -15.63
CA ARG A 4 5.37 3.08 -14.27
C ARG A 4 4.20 4.06 -14.21
N ASP A 5 4.09 4.95 -15.20
CA ASP A 5 3.03 5.97 -15.24
C ASP A 5 1.66 5.29 -15.37
N GLU A 6 1.54 4.29 -16.23
CA GLU A 6 0.31 3.47 -16.38
C GLU A 6 -0.09 2.79 -15.05
N LEU A 7 0.90 2.29 -14.30
CA LEU A 7 0.64 1.71 -12.98
C LEU A 7 0.19 2.77 -11.96
N ILE A 8 0.82 3.94 -11.96
CA ILE A 8 0.46 5.05 -11.08
C ILE A 8 -0.98 5.52 -11.35
N GLU A 9 -1.38 5.64 -12.62
CA GLU A 9 -2.77 5.96 -13.00
C GLU A 9 -3.75 4.92 -12.45
N LYS A 10 -3.43 3.63 -12.60
CA LYS A 10 -4.24 2.54 -12.05
C LYS A 10 -4.34 2.61 -10.53
N TYR A 11 -3.24 2.91 -9.84
CA TYR A 11 -3.23 3.03 -8.39
C TYR A 11 -4.04 4.26 -7.92
N ALA A 12 -3.97 5.37 -8.64
CA ALA A 12 -4.76 6.57 -8.38
C ALA A 12 -6.26 6.30 -8.54
N ALA A 13 -6.65 5.57 -9.60
CA ALA A 13 -8.02 5.13 -9.79
C ALA A 13 -8.51 4.24 -8.64
N ASP A 14 -7.70 3.27 -8.20
CA ASP A 14 -8.06 2.41 -7.06
C ASP A 14 -8.23 3.23 -5.76
N ILE A 15 -7.39 4.22 -5.50
CA ILE A 15 -7.54 5.10 -4.32
C ILE A 15 -8.87 5.85 -4.39
N LYS A 16 -9.23 6.40 -5.55
CA LYS A 16 -10.48 7.11 -5.75
C LYS A 16 -11.70 6.18 -5.59
N ASP A 17 -11.71 5.06 -6.30
CA ASP A 17 -12.88 4.20 -6.44
C ASP A 17 -13.10 3.30 -5.21
N LYS A 18 -12.02 2.87 -4.55
CA LYS A 18 -12.10 1.96 -3.39
C LYS A 18 -12.11 2.71 -2.06
N PHE A 19 -11.43 3.86 -1.98
CA PHE A 19 -11.30 4.59 -0.73
C PHE A 19 -12.11 5.89 -0.68
N GLY A 20 -12.64 6.35 -1.81
CA GLY A 20 -13.37 7.62 -1.91
C GLY A 20 -12.48 8.84 -1.73
N GLU A 21 -11.17 8.70 -1.94
CA GLU A 21 -10.19 9.73 -1.64
C GLU A 21 -9.57 10.31 -2.91
N THR A 22 -9.27 11.61 -2.91
CA THR A 22 -8.44 12.20 -3.96
C THR A 22 -6.98 11.83 -3.70
N PRO A 23 -6.29 11.13 -4.62
CA PRO A 23 -4.91 10.70 -4.41
C PRO A 23 -3.95 11.89 -4.43
N ASN A 24 -3.03 11.93 -3.46
CA ASN A 24 -1.84 12.78 -3.55
C ASN A 24 -0.85 12.10 -4.50
N MET A 25 -0.75 12.64 -5.72
CA MET A 25 0.06 12.04 -6.78
C MET A 25 1.57 12.08 -6.49
N ASP A 26 2.07 13.05 -5.73
CA ASP A 26 3.48 13.12 -5.32
C ASP A 26 3.80 11.94 -4.38
N LEU A 27 3.02 11.77 -3.32
CA LEU A 27 3.19 10.66 -2.39
C LEU A 27 3.03 9.31 -3.09
N LEU A 28 2.01 9.17 -3.94
CA LEU A 28 1.79 7.93 -4.69
C LEU A 28 2.99 7.59 -5.58
N THR A 29 3.53 8.58 -6.29
CA THR A 29 4.71 8.41 -7.15
C THR A 29 5.91 7.97 -6.32
N LYS A 30 6.17 8.60 -5.17
CA LYS A 30 7.27 8.23 -4.27
C LYS A 30 7.11 6.83 -3.68
N VAL A 31 5.88 6.45 -3.30
CA VAL A 31 5.58 5.08 -2.84
C VAL A 31 5.87 4.07 -3.93
N THR A 32 5.41 4.32 -5.16
CA THR A 32 5.64 3.45 -6.32
C THR A 32 7.13 3.33 -6.66
N ILE A 33 7.89 4.44 -6.63
CA ILE A 33 9.35 4.42 -6.81
C ILE A 33 10.03 3.64 -5.70
N GLY A 34 9.59 3.80 -4.45
CA GLY A 34 10.15 3.09 -3.30
C GLY A 34 9.96 1.58 -3.32
N LEU A 35 8.96 1.08 -4.05
CA LEU A 35 8.77 -0.36 -4.32
C LEU A 35 9.70 -0.88 -5.44
N GLY A 36 10.29 0.01 -6.24
CA GLY A 36 11.28 -0.34 -7.24
C GLY A 36 10.72 -1.33 -8.29
N PRO A 37 11.50 -2.35 -8.71
CA PRO A 37 11.06 -3.28 -9.75
C PRO A 37 9.93 -4.22 -9.30
N SER A 38 9.61 -4.30 -8.01
CA SER A 38 8.57 -5.21 -7.50
C SER A 38 7.18 -4.86 -8.04
N ILE A 39 6.96 -3.61 -8.46
CA ILE A 39 5.70 -3.15 -9.03
C ILE A 39 5.37 -3.82 -10.38
N TYR A 40 6.38 -4.38 -11.05
CA TYR A 40 6.20 -5.07 -12.34
C TYR A 40 6.05 -6.58 -12.20
N ASN A 41 6.34 -7.14 -11.02
CA ASN A 41 6.18 -8.56 -10.75
C ASN A 41 4.73 -8.83 -10.29
N MET A 42 4.10 -9.87 -10.85
CA MET A 42 2.69 -10.14 -10.62
C MET A 42 2.36 -10.42 -9.15
N ASP A 43 3.21 -11.17 -8.46
CA ASP A 43 3.01 -11.54 -7.05
C ASP A 43 3.54 -10.43 -6.13
N ALA A 44 4.72 -9.89 -6.43
CA ALA A 44 5.36 -8.87 -5.61
C ALA A 44 4.76 -7.46 -5.76
N SER A 45 3.84 -7.25 -6.70
CA SER A 45 3.05 -6.02 -6.79
C SER A 45 1.74 -6.10 -6.00
N LYS A 46 1.42 -7.26 -5.40
CA LYS A 46 0.11 -7.54 -4.80
C LYS A 46 0.19 -7.88 -3.33
N VAL A 47 -0.90 -7.64 -2.62
CA VAL A 47 -1.13 -8.01 -1.21
C VAL A 47 -2.42 -8.83 -1.14
N SER A 48 -2.33 -10.03 -0.59
CA SER A 48 -3.47 -10.87 -0.23
C SER A 48 -4.05 -10.39 1.09
N GLY A 49 -5.30 -9.91 1.08
CA GLY A 49 -5.97 -9.38 2.27
C GLY A 49 -6.40 -10.43 3.29
N SER A 50 -6.41 -11.71 2.90
CA SER A 50 -6.88 -12.82 3.73
C SER A 50 -5.78 -13.81 4.11
N ASP A 51 -4.54 -13.55 3.71
CA ASP A 51 -3.39 -14.38 4.06
C ASP A 51 -2.63 -13.72 5.21
N ASP A 52 -2.75 -14.29 6.41
CA ASP A 52 -2.09 -13.78 7.61
C ASP A 52 -0.57 -13.69 7.45
N LYS A 53 0.08 -14.57 6.68
CA LYS A 53 1.53 -14.51 6.47
C LYS A 53 1.92 -13.29 5.64
N GLU A 54 1.13 -12.98 4.63
CA GLU A 54 1.29 -11.78 3.81
C GLU A 54 1.06 -10.52 4.66
N LEU A 55 0.02 -10.49 5.49
CA LEU A 55 -0.25 -9.34 6.38
C LEU A 55 0.87 -9.13 7.41
N GLN A 56 1.43 -10.21 7.97
CA GLN A 56 2.59 -10.13 8.85
C GLN A 56 3.83 -9.60 8.12
N THR A 57 4.01 -9.97 6.86
CA THR A 57 5.10 -9.45 6.02
C THR A 57 4.96 -7.94 5.80
N VAL A 58 3.74 -7.44 5.55
CA VAL A 58 3.46 -6.00 5.50
C VAL A 58 3.76 -5.34 6.85
N LYS A 59 3.32 -5.93 7.97
CA LYS A 59 3.60 -5.40 9.32
C LYS A 59 5.10 -5.24 9.56
N ASN A 60 5.87 -6.31 9.36
CA ASN A 60 7.27 -6.36 9.74
C ASN A 60 8.17 -5.56 8.79
N ASN A 61 7.98 -5.73 7.47
CA ASN A 61 8.88 -5.13 6.49
C ASN A 61 8.50 -3.68 6.17
N PHE A 62 7.21 -3.35 6.17
CA PHE A 62 6.77 -2.02 5.83
C PHE A 62 6.54 -1.15 7.08
N LEU A 63 5.58 -1.51 7.94
CA LEU A 63 5.22 -0.66 9.07
C LEU A 63 6.37 -0.50 10.07
N ILE A 64 7.00 -1.61 10.47
CA ILE A 64 8.09 -1.58 11.45
C ILE A 64 9.39 -1.12 10.78
N LYS A 65 9.90 -1.88 9.80
CA LYS A 65 11.24 -1.63 9.23
C LYS A 65 11.30 -0.36 8.36
N LYS A 66 10.32 -0.10 7.49
CA LYS A 66 10.36 1.05 6.57
C LYS A 66 9.82 2.33 7.21
N LEU A 67 8.67 2.28 7.89
CA LEU A 67 8.04 3.46 8.50
C LEU A 67 8.53 3.75 9.94
N GLY A 68 9.29 2.83 10.53
CA GLY A 68 9.88 3.00 11.86
C GLY A 68 8.85 2.99 12.98
N LEU A 69 7.74 2.26 12.81
CA LEU A 69 6.71 2.12 13.83
C LEU A 69 7.13 1.06 14.86
N LYS A 70 6.79 1.30 16.14
CA LYS A 70 6.97 0.29 17.18
C LYS A 70 5.93 -0.82 17.02
N ASP A 71 6.34 -2.07 17.28
CA ASP A 71 5.41 -3.19 17.21
C ASP A 71 4.28 -3.03 18.24
N SER A 72 3.05 -3.13 17.77
CA SER A 72 1.84 -3.03 18.58
C SER A 72 0.66 -3.68 17.83
N PRO A 73 -0.40 -4.10 18.56
CA PRO A 73 -1.60 -4.67 17.93
C PRO A 73 -2.24 -3.76 16.88
N GLN A 74 -2.16 -2.44 17.08
CA GLN A 74 -2.71 -1.41 16.18
C GLN A 74 -2.16 -1.51 14.75
N LEU A 75 -0.94 -2.02 14.57
CA LEU A 75 -0.36 -2.19 13.23
C LEU A 75 -1.16 -3.21 12.42
N MET A 76 -1.55 -4.33 13.03
CA MET A 76 -2.33 -5.36 12.35
C MET A 76 -3.77 -4.88 12.12
N ASP A 77 -4.36 -4.18 13.08
CA ASP A 77 -5.70 -3.62 12.94
C ASP A 77 -5.78 -2.62 11.78
N ALA A 78 -4.77 -1.76 11.62
CA ALA A 78 -4.68 -0.84 10.49
C ALA A 78 -4.52 -1.56 9.15
N ILE A 79 -3.71 -2.63 9.09
CA ILE A 79 -3.57 -3.44 7.87
C ILE A 79 -4.93 -4.04 7.48
N LYS A 80 -5.61 -4.69 8.42
CA LYS A 80 -6.93 -5.30 8.20
C LYS A 80 -7.96 -4.26 7.75
N SER A 81 -8.01 -3.12 8.43
CA SER A 81 -8.89 -2.01 8.07
C SER A 81 -8.64 -1.51 6.64
N VAL A 82 -7.37 -1.31 6.25
CA VAL A 82 -7.01 -0.89 4.90
C VAL A 82 -7.38 -1.96 3.87
N THR A 83 -7.12 -3.25 4.15
CA THR A 83 -7.49 -4.33 3.23
C THR A 83 -9.00 -4.48 3.09
N ASP A 84 -9.75 -4.35 4.18
CA ASP A 84 -11.21 -4.45 4.16
C ASP A 84 -11.82 -3.29 3.38
N LYS A 85 -11.34 -2.06 3.61
CA LYS A 85 -11.77 -0.86 2.87
C LYS A 85 -11.43 -0.94 1.39
N TYR A 86 -10.29 -1.53 1.02
CA TYR A 86 -9.97 -1.80 -0.39
C TYR A 86 -11.04 -2.71 -1.03
N GLY A 87 -11.55 -3.68 -0.26
CA GLY A 87 -12.65 -4.56 -0.66
C GLY A 87 -12.28 -6.04 -0.55
N SER A 88 -13.17 -6.80 0.06
CA SER A 88 -13.03 -8.25 0.23
C SER A 88 -13.14 -9.02 -1.10
N SER A 89 -13.89 -8.51 -2.08
CA SER A 89 -14.00 -9.08 -3.42
C SER A 89 -12.72 -8.94 -4.25
N VAL A 90 -11.82 -8.02 -3.87
CA VAL A 90 -10.53 -7.82 -4.54
C VAL A 90 -9.51 -8.78 -3.94
N LYS A 91 -9.34 -9.94 -4.58
CA LYS A 91 -8.41 -10.98 -4.13
C LYS A 91 -6.95 -10.52 -4.10
N SER A 92 -6.54 -9.69 -5.06
CA SER A 92 -5.16 -9.19 -5.19
C SER A 92 -5.11 -7.66 -5.22
N LYS A 93 -4.88 -7.08 -4.04
CA LYS A 93 -4.82 -5.63 -3.81
C LYS A 93 -3.46 -5.10 -4.22
N HIS A 94 -3.36 -3.93 -4.85
CA HIS A 94 -2.04 -3.40 -5.24
C HIS A 94 -1.25 -2.97 -4.01
N ARG A 95 -0.02 -3.47 -3.88
CA ARG A 95 0.86 -3.20 -2.75
C ARG A 95 1.17 -1.71 -2.61
N ALA A 96 1.34 -1.00 -3.73
CA ALA A 96 1.53 0.45 -3.74
C ALA A 96 0.36 1.21 -3.08
N VAL A 97 -0.88 0.83 -3.40
CA VAL A 97 -2.08 1.44 -2.81
C VAL A 97 -2.19 1.10 -1.33
N VAL A 98 -1.97 -0.17 -0.94
CA VAL A 98 -1.96 -0.56 0.48
C VAL A 98 -0.91 0.23 1.27
N TYR A 99 0.31 0.35 0.75
CA TYR A 99 1.40 1.06 1.43
C TYR A 99 1.14 2.56 1.51
N TYR A 100 0.58 3.16 0.45
CA TYR A 100 0.14 4.54 0.45
C TYR A 100 -0.90 4.80 1.55
N MET A 101 -1.93 3.94 1.65
CA MET A 101 -3.00 4.09 2.64
C MET A 101 -2.47 3.93 4.07
N LEU A 102 -1.58 2.97 4.30
CA LEU A 102 -0.94 2.75 5.60
C LEU A 102 0.00 3.91 6.00
N ALA A 103 0.79 4.44 5.05
CA ALA A 103 1.63 5.60 5.30
C ALA A 103 0.80 6.82 5.71
N LYS A 104 -0.34 7.07 5.03
CA LYS A 104 -1.29 8.11 5.42
C LYS A 104 -1.93 7.86 6.78
N HIS A 105 -2.40 6.64 7.03
CA HIS A 105 -3.06 6.28 8.29
C HIS A 105 -2.17 6.59 9.51
N PHE A 106 -0.88 6.28 9.42
CA PHE A 106 0.09 6.53 10.49
C PHE A 106 0.80 7.89 10.41
N LYS A 107 0.42 8.77 9.48
CA LYS A 107 1.06 10.09 9.27
C LYS A 107 2.57 9.99 9.01
N LYS A 108 2.96 9.02 8.19
CA LYS A 108 4.36 8.67 7.86
C LYS A 108 4.72 9.01 6.40
N GLU A 109 3.97 9.90 5.77
CA GLU A 109 4.23 10.40 4.41
C GLU A 109 5.64 11.00 4.29
N SER A 110 6.13 11.67 5.35
CA SER A 110 7.45 12.30 5.40
C SER A 110 8.65 11.34 5.31
N VAL A 111 8.43 10.03 5.44
CA VAL A 111 9.45 9.00 5.16
C VAL A 111 9.78 8.95 3.67
N TYR A 112 8.83 9.36 2.82
CA TYR A 112 9.00 9.48 1.37
C TYR A 112 9.43 10.92 1.03
N LYS A 113 10.74 11.15 1.09
CA LYS A 113 11.36 12.41 0.66
C LYS A 113 11.58 12.41 -0.84
#